data_AF-A0A970CYD5-F1
#
_entry.id   AF-A0A970CYD5-F1
#
_cell.length_a   1.000
_cell.length_b   1.000
_cell.length_c   1.000
_cell.angle_alpha   90.00
_cell.angle_beta   90.00
_cell.angle_gamma   90.00
#
_symmetry.space_group_name_H-M   'P 1'
#
loop_
_entity.id
_entity.type
_entity.pdbx_description
1 polymer ?
#
loop_
_entity_poly.entity_id
_entity_poly.type
_entity_poly.pdbx_seq_one_letter_code
_entity_poly.pdbx_strand_id
1 'polypeptide(L)'
;MNKAIIGIDKSRSFRIYFAITTGMVEEARKTHNTAPTATAALGRVLTGAGLMGLMLKNPKDKLTVQFKGDGPAGEILTTATGAGTVKGYISNPDAHLPLREDGKLDVGGLVGKGTLTVIRDQVLKEPYLGR
;
A
#
# COMPACT_ATOMS: atom_id res chain seq x y z
N MET A 1 10.02 -3.04 -14.67
CA MET A 1 9.51 -4.41 -14.48
C MET A 1 9.11 -4.57 -13.03
N ASN A 2 7.91 -5.08 -12.74
CA ASN A 2 7.50 -5.42 -11.37
C ASN A 2 7.92 -6.86 -11.05
N LYS A 3 8.35 -7.14 -9.83
CA LYS A 3 8.78 -8.49 -9.40
C LYS A 3 8.48 -8.68 -7.93
N ALA A 4 8.05 -9.88 -7.55
CA ALA A 4 7.97 -10.30 -6.16
C ALA A 4 8.71 -11.63 -5.95
N ILE A 5 9.34 -11.79 -4.79
CA ILE A 5 10.06 -13.00 -4.41
C ILE A 5 9.64 -13.35 -2.99
N ILE A 6 9.27 -14.61 -2.78
CA ILE A 6 8.96 -15.16 -1.45
C ILE A 6 10.10 -16.11 -1.08
N GLY A 7 10.79 -15.80 0.01
CA GLY A 7 11.85 -16.61 0.58
C GLY A 7 11.42 -17.23 1.90
N ILE A 8 12.03 -18.36 2.23
CA ILE A 8 11.94 -18.97 3.55
C ILE A 8 13.38 -19.19 4.02
N ASP A 9 13.65 -18.88 5.28
CA ASP A 9 14.98 -19.10 5.84
C ASP A 9 15.26 -20.61 6.01
N LYS A 10 16.52 -21.00 6.21
CA LYS A 10 16.90 -22.42 6.32
C LYS A 10 16.19 -23.16 7.46
N SER A 11 15.93 -22.48 8.58
CA SER A 11 15.23 -23.07 9.75
C SER A 11 13.72 -23.20 9.53
N ARG A 12 13.17 -22.51 8.52
CA ARG A 12 11.74 -22.41 8.22
C ARG A 12 10.92 -21.65 9.28
N SER A 13 11.58 -20.92 10.17
CA SER A 13 10.94 -20.07 11.18
C SER A 13 10.53 -18.71 10.63
N PHE A 14 11.16 -18.25 9.54
CA PHE A 14 10.90 -16.95 8.94
C PHE A 14 10.51 -17.09 7.47
N ARG A 15 9.46 -16.36 7.10
CA ARG A 15 9.07 -16.14 5.70
C ARG A 15 9.31 -14.68 5.37
N ILE A 16 10.02 -14.44 4.26
CA ILE A 16 10.42 -13.11 3.84
C ILE A 16 9.80 -12.83 2.47
N TYR A 17 9.30 -11.61 2.29
CA TYR A 17 8.70 -11.16 1.05
C TYR A 17 9.48 -9.94 0.54
N PHE A 18 9.90 -10.00 -0.73
CA PHE A 18 10.55 -8.90 -1.43
C PHE A 18 9.69 -8.49 -2.61
N ALA A 19 9.61 -7.19 -2.89
CA ALA A 19 8.93 -6.69 -4.07
C ALA A 19 9.68 -5.49 -4.67
N ILE A 20 9.78 -5.48 -6.00
CA ILE A 20 10.12 -4.33 -6.83
C ILE A 20 8.83 -3.89 -7.50
N THR A 21 8.31 -2.74 -7.09
CA THR A 21 6.98 -2.23 -7.49
C THR A 21 7.06 -0.94 -8.31
N THR A 22 8.26 -0.56 -8.77
CA THR A 22 8.52 0.71 -9.47
C THR A 22 7.57 0.96 -10.63
N GLY A 23 7.26 -0.06 -11.44
CA GLY A 23 6.35 0.08 -12.58
C GLY A 23 4.90 0.31 -12.13
N MET A 24 4.45 -0.44 -11.13
CA MET A 24 3.11 -0.30 -10.55
C MET A 24 2.90 1.08 -9.91
N VAL A 25 3.90 1.57 -9.18
CA VAL A 25 3.82 2.89 -8.54
C VAL A 25 3.87 4.01 -9.58
N GLU A 26 4.68 3.89 -10.63
CA GLU A 26 4.70 4.88 -11.72
C GLU A 26 3.39 4.88 -12.53
N GLU A 27 2.77 3.72 -12.74
CA GLU A 27 1.45 3.65 -13.35
C GLU A 27 0.40 4.38 -12.50
N ALA A 28 0.37 4.14 -11.19
CA ALA A 28 -0.52 4.85 -10.29
C ALA A 28 -0.24 6.36 -10.29
N ARG A 29 1.04 6.79 -10.31
CA ARG A 29 1.42 8.20 -10.39
C ARG A 29 0.87 8.86 -11.66
N LYS A 30 0.99 8.19 -12.81
CA LYS A 30 0.46 8.69 -14.10
C LYS A 30 -1.06 8.75 -14.09
N THR A 31 -1.72 7.68 -13.64
CA THR A 31 -3.18 7.58 -13.61
C THR A 31 -3.83 8.64 -12.71
N HIS A 32 -3.23 8.91 -11.55
CA HIS A 32 -3.78 9.85 -10.57
C HIS A 32 -3.12 11.23 -10.61
N ASN A 33 -2.14 11.46 -11.50
CA ASN A 33 -1.35 12.67 -11.59
C ASN A 33 -0.81 13.18 -10.24
N THR A 34 -0.34 12.27 -9.38
CA THR A 34 0.05 12.63 -8.01
C THR A 34 1.32 13.46 -7.96
N ALA A 35 1.37 14.44 -7.04
CA ALA A 35 2.55 15.19 -6.66
C ALA A 35 3.58 14.32 -5.89
N PRO A 36 4.86 14.72 -5.77
CA PRO A 36 5.93 13.84 -5.29
C PRO A 36 5.69 13.19 -3.92
N THR A 37 5.24 13.95 -2.93
CA THR A 37 4.97 13.40 -1.58
C THR A 37 3.75 12.47 -1.60
N ALA A 38 2.69 12.82 -2.35
CA ALA A 38 1.53 11.97 -2.57
C ALA A 38 1.90 10.65 -3.29
N THR A 39 2.77 10.69 -4.29
CA THR A 39 3.29 9.48 -4.96
C THR A 39 4.03 8.58 -3.99
N ALA A 40 4.88 9.15 -3.13
CA ALA A 40 5.61 8.38 -2.14
C ALA A 40 4.68 7.74 -1.10
N ALA A 41 3.63 8.46 -0.67
CA ALA A 41 2.64 7.94 0.26
C ALA A 41 1.82 6.80 -0.38
N LEU A 42 1.21 7.04 -1.55
CA LEU A 42 0.44 6.04 -2.29
C LEU A 42 1.30 4.81 -2.64
N GLY A 43 2.53 5.02 -3.11
CA GLY A 43 3.44 3.93 -3.50
C GLY A 43 3.82 3.00 -2.34
N ARG A 44 3.99 3.54 -1.13
CA ARG A 44 4.22 2.74 0.09
C ARG A 44 3.02 1.85 0.41
N VAL A 45 1.81 2.40 0.32
CA VAL A 45 0.57 1.64 0.61
C VAL A 45 0.30 0.59 -0.48
N LEU A 46 0.46 0.93 -1.77
CA LEU A 46 0.38 -0.02 -2.88
C LEU A 46 1.34 -1.20 -2.69
N THR A 47 2.59 -0.92 -2.35
CA THR A 47 3.60 -1.96 -2.14
C THR A 47 3.27 -2.81 -0.92
N GLY A 48 2.90 -2.20 0.21
CA GLY A 48 2.50 -2.92 1.42
C GLY A 48 1.27 -3.81 1.22
N ALA A 49 0.24 -3.30 0.55
CA ALA A 49 -0.95 -4.07 0.22
C ALA A 49 -0.63 -5.23 -0.74
N GLY A 50 0.22 -5.01 -1.75
CA GLY A 50 0.68 -6.09 -2.64
C GLY A 50 1.40 -7.20 -1.89
N LEU A 51 2.32 -6.86 -0.98
CA LEU A 51 3.00 -7.84 -0.13
C LEU A 51 2.02 -8.62 0.75
N MET A 52 1.04 -7.95 1.37
CA MET A 52 -0.01 -8.60 2.16
C MET A 52 -0.97 -9.45 1.30
N GLY A 53 -1.25 -9.02 0.07
CA GLY A 53 -2.03 -9.78 -0.92
C GLY A 53 -1.37 -11.13 -1.24
N LEU A 54 -0.05 -11.14 -1.41
CA LEU A 54 0.73 -12.39 -1.60
C LEU A 54 0.73 -13.33 -0.38
N MET A 55 0.22 -12.89 0.78
CA MET A 55 0.01 -13.73 1.95
C MET A 55 -1.39 -14.37 2.00
N LEU A 56 -2.28 -14.01 1.07
CA LEU A 56 -3.60 -14.63 0.94
C LEU A 56 -3.47 -16.05 0.38
N LYS A 57 -4.40 -16.93 0.78
CA LYS A 57 -4.36 -18.35 0.38
C LYS A 57 -5.00 -18.57 -0.98
N ASN A 58 -6.11 -17.88 -1.26
CA ASN A 58 -6.80 -18.03 -2.54
C ASN A 58 -6.49 -16.83 -3.46
N PRO A 59 -6.29 -17.06 -4.77
CA PRO A 59 -6.04 -15.98 -5.73
C PRO A 59 -7.16 -14.92 -5.79
N LYS A 60 -8.40 -15.32 -5.46
CA LYS A 60 -9.59 -14.47 -5.47
C LYS A 60 -9.86 -13.76 -4.13
N ASP A 61 -9.17 -14.16 -3.06
CA ASP A 61 -9.27 -13.44 -1.77
C ASP A 61 -8.80 -12.00 -1.99
N LYS A 62 -9.38 -11.07 -1.24
CA LYS A 62 -9.03 -9.66 -1.30
C LYS A 62 -8.62 -9.15 0.06
N LEU A 63 -7.71 -8.18 0.04
CA LEU A 63 -7.30 -7.41 1.20
C LEU A 63 -7.37 -5.93 0.82
N THR A 64 -8.09 -5.15 1.62
CA THR A 64 -8.14 -3.69 1.50
C THR A 64 -7.42 -3.06 2.68
N VAL A 65 -6.53 -2.12 2.39
CA VAL A 65 -5.76 -1.34 3.35
C VAL A 65 -6.20 0.11 3.22
N GLN A 66 -6.62 0.70 4.33
CA GLN A 66 -7.06 2.09 4.42
C GLN A 66 -6.21 2.81 5.44
N PHE A 67 -5.46 3.82 4.98
CA PHE A 67 -4.92 4.84 5.86
C PHE A 67 -5.86 6.04 5.80
N LYS A 68 -6.39 6.45 6.95
CA LYS A 68 -7.21 7.65 7.07
C LYS A 68 -6.63 8.52 8.17
N GLY A 69 -6.08 9.66 7.78
CA GLY A 69 -5.42 10.60 8.68
C GLY A 69 -6.01 12.00 8.61
N ASP A 70 -5.55 12.86 9.50
CA ASP A 70 -5.88 14.28 9.58
C ASP A 70 -4.95 15.18 8.74
N GLY A 71 -3.96 14.58 8.05
CA GLY A 71 -3.04 15.29 7.18
C GLY A 71 -3.59 15.60 5.78
N PRO A 72 -2.87 16.40 4.97
CA PRO A 72 -3.30 16.85 3.65
C PRO A 72 -3.64 15.73 2.65
N ALA A 73 -3.10 14.52 2.83
CA ALA A 73 -3.44 13.35 2.01
C ALA A 73 -4.91 12.92 2.14
N GLY A 74 -5.53 13.17 3.30
CA GLY A 74 -6.85 12.65 3.67
C GLY A 74 -6.83 11.13 3.84
N GLU A 75 -7.26 10.41 2.82
CA GLU A 75 -7.31 8.95 2.81
C GLU A 75 -6.43 8.36 1.69
N ILE A 76 -5.79 7.24 2.00
CA ILE A 76 -5.15 6.36 1.02
C ILE A 76 -5.81 4.99 1.15
N LEU A 77 -6.49 4.54 0.09
CA LEU A 77 -7.17 3.26 0.04
C LEU A 77 -6.55 2.38 -1.05
N THR A 78 -6.19 1.16 -0.71
CA THR A 78 -5.62 0.19 -1.65
C THR A 78 -6.24 -1.18 -1.45
N THR A 79 -6.56 -1.88 -2.53
CA THR A 79 -6.98 -3.29 -2.52
C THR A 79 -5.97 -4.14 -3.28
N ALA A 80 -5.56 -5.25 -2.69
CA ALA A 80 -4.77 -6.30 -3.33
C ALA A 80 -5.53 -7.62 -3.36
N THR A 81 -5.32 -8.41 -4.41
CA THR A 81 -5.83 -9.78 -4.52
C THR A 81 -4.75 -10.80 -4.16
N GLY A 82 -5.15 -12.04 -3.87
CA GLY A 82 -4.22 -13.15 -3.66
C GLY A 82 -3.39 -13.51 -4.90
N ALA A 83 -3.84 -13.08 -6.09
CA ALA A 83 -3.08 -13.21 -7.33
C ALA A 83 -1.98 -12.14 -7.49
N GLY A 84 -1.85 -11.20 -6.55
CA GLY A 84 -0.85 -10.13 -6.59
C GLY A 84 -1.25 -8.93 -7.46
N THR A 85 -2.51 -8.82 -7.89
CA THR A 85 -3.01 -7.59 -8.52
C THR A 85 -3.36 -6.56 -7.46
N VAL A 86 -3.00 -5.30 -7.70
CA VAL A 86 -3.18 -4.22 -6.72
C VAL A 86 -3.76 -3.01 -7.43
N LYS A 87 -4.68 -2.30 -6.76
CA LYS A 87 -5.19 -0.98 -7.16
C LYS A 87 -5.38 -0.11 -5.94
N GLY A 88 -5.27 1.20 -6.07
CA GLY A 88 -5.50 2.12 -4.96
C GLY A 88 -5.50 3.56 -5.42
N TYR A 89 -5.95 4.46 -4.54
CA TYR A 89 -5.94 5.90 -4.76
C TYR A 89 -5.56 6.63 -3.47
N ILE A 90 -5.23 7.92 -3.63
CA ILE A 90 -5.08 8.90 -2.55
C ILE A 90 -6.12 10.01 -2.77
N SER A 91 -6.80 10.46 -1.71
CA SER A 91 -7.89 11.44 -1.83
C SER A 91 -7.42 12.79 -2.36
N ASN A 92 -6.23 13.22 -1.96
CA ASN A 92 -5.62 14.45 -2.44
C ASN A 92 -4.33 14.16 -3.22
N PRO A 93 -4.40 13.91 -4.55
CA PRO A 93 -3.24 13.59 -5.35
C PRO A 93 -2.26 14.75 -5.48
N ASP A 94 -2.72 16.00 -5.37
CA ASP A 94 -1.89 17.20 -5.50
C ASP A 94 -1.16 17.57 -4.20
N ALA A 95 -1.40 16.83 -3.11
CA ALA A 95 -0.79 17.08 -1.83
C ALA A 95 0.74 16.93 -1.90
N HIS A 96 1.43 18.04 -1.64
CA HIS A 96 2.88 18.10 -1.56
C HIS A 96 3.28 18.97 -0.38
N LEU A 97 4.25 18.49 0.39
CA LEU A 97 4.82 19.21 1.51
C LEU A 97 6.28 19.56 1.20
N PRO A 98 6.81 20.62 1.81
CA PRO A 98 8.26 20.84 1.84
C PRO A 98 9.01 19.58 2.29
N LEU A 99 10.26 19.47 1.86
CA LEU A 99 11.14 18.41 2.36
C LEU A 99 11.33 18.56 3.88
N ARG A 100 11.49 17.42 4.54
CA ARG A 100 11.94 17.37 5.93
C ARG A 100 13.35 17.94 6.05
N GLU A 101 13.77 18.22 7.28
CA GLU A 101 15.14 18.66 7.59
C GLU A 101 16.23 17.70 7.08
N ASP A 102 15.93 16.39 6.96
CA ASP A 102 16.85 15.38 6.40
C ASP A 102 16.83 15.30 4.86
N GLY A 103 16.13 16.23 4.19
CA GLY A 103 16.01 16.30 2.73
C GLY A 103 15.04 15.28 2.12
N LYS A 104 14.30 14.50 2.93
CA LYS A 104 13.35 13.50 2.42
C LYS A 104 11.93 14.04 2.31
N LEU A 105 11.12 13.38 1.48
CA LEU A 105 9.69 13.65 1.36
C LEU A 105 8.97 13.42 2.69
N ASP A 106 8.20 14.41 3.15
CA ASP A 106 7.46 14.34 4.40
C ASP A 106 6.14 13.55 4.28
N VAL A 107 6.26 12.23 4.07
CA VAL A 107 5.08 11.34 4.02
C VAL A 107 4.35 11.28 5.37
N GLY A 108 5.08 11.44 6.48
CA GLY A 108 4.51 11.41 7.82
C GLY A 108 3.59 12.62 8.07
N GLY A 109 4.08 13.82 7.78
CA GLY A 109 3.28 15.04 7.82
C GLY A 109 2.14 15.05 6.81
N LEU A 110 2.35 14.44 5.63
CA LEU A 110 1.32 14.38 4.58
C LEU A 110 0.11 13.53 5.02
N VAL A 111 0.34 12.40 5.67
CA VAL A 111 -0.72 11.51 6.16
C VAL A 111 -1.30 12.02 7.48
N GLY A 112 -0.47 12.54 8.36
CA GLY A 112 -0.87 13.00 9.70
C GLY A 112 -1.14 11.85 10.67
N LYS A 113 -1.88 12.14 11.73
CA LYS A 113 -2.34 11.17 12.74
C LYS A 113 -3.66 10.57 12.29
N GLY A 114 -3.86 9.29 12.55
CA GLY A 114 -5.05 8.61 12.07
C GLY A 114 -5.07 7.12 12.36
N THR A 115 -5.83 6.40 11.55
CA THR A 115 -6.00 4.95 11.69
C THR A 115 -5.58 4.20 10.43
N LEU A 116 -5.02 3.01 10.64
CA LEU A 116 -4.78 2.01 9.62
C LEU A 116 -5.82 0.90 9.75
N THR A 117 -6.72 0.78 8.80
CA THR A 117 -7.69 -0.32 8.76
C THR A 117 -7.26 -1.35 7.72
N VAL A 118 -7.26 -2.62 8.09
CA VAL A 118 -7.02 -3.75 7.19
C VAL A 118 -8.27 -4.63 7.15
N ILE A 119 -8.86 -4.75 5.97
CA ILE A 119 -10.08 -5.52 5.72
C ILE A 119 -9.72 -6.72 4.86
N ARG A 120 -10.01 -7.93 5.33
CA ARG A 120 -9.75 -9.18 4.61
C ARG A 120 -11.07 -9.83 4.22
N ASP A 121 -11.31 -9.93 2.92
CA ASP A 121 -12.49 -10.58 2.33
C ASP A 121 -12.09 -11.94 1.75
N GLN A 122 -12.74 -12.99 2.24
CA GLN A 122 -12.49 -14.38 1.87
C GLN A 122 -13.67 -15.03 1.14
N VAL A 123 -14.48 -14.30 0.37
CA VAL A 123 -15.56 -14.77 -0.56
C VAL A 123 -16.72 -15.58 0.07
N LEU A 124 -16.45 -16.43 1.06
CA LEU A 124 -17.33 -17.42 1.68
C LEU A 124 -17.73 -17.04 3.12
N LYS A 125 -17.27 -15.88 3.62
CA LYS A 125 -17.52 -15.39 4.99
C LYS A 125 -17.56 -13.86 5.03
N GLU A 126 -18.15 -13.33 6.11
CA GLU A 126 -18.06 -11.91 6.48
C GLU A 126 -16.59 -11.45 6.50
N PRO A 127 -16.31 -10.22 6.03
CA PRO A 127 -14.95 -9.71 5.98
C PRO A 127 -14.40 -9.48 7.39
N TYR A 128 -13.14 -9.89 7.61
CA TYR A 128 -12.42 -9.63 8.85
C TYR A 128 -11.85 -8.21 8.84
N LEU A 129 -11.99 -7.48 9.94
CA LEU A 129 -11.51 -6.11 10.08
C LEU A 129 -10.50 -6.01 11.24
N GLY A 130 -9.31 -5.49 10.95
CA GLY A 130 -8.32 -5.06 11.92
C GLY A 130 -8.11 -3.55 11.84
N ARG A 131 -7.85 -2.89 12.97
CA ARG A 131 -7.65 -1.45 13.07
C ARG A 131 -6.49 -1.12 14.01
#